data_AF-A0A2P5CF01-F1
#
_entry.id   AF-A0A2P5CF01-F1
#
_cell.length_a   1.000
_cell.length_b   1.000
_cell.length_c   1.000
_cell.angle_alpha   90.00
_cell.angle_beta   90.00
_cell.angle_gamma   90.00
#
_symmetry.space_group_name_H-M   'P 1'
#
loop_
_entity.id
_entity.type
_entity.pdbx_description
1 polymer ?
#
loop_
_entity_poly.entity_id
_entity_poly.type
_entity_poly.pdbx_seq_one_letter_code
_entity_poly.pdbx_strand_id
1 'polypeptide(L)'
;MKRIEEESDGPESTIEELVAVPLKEVEPTKVILIGDLLPEEQKNEMLRFLKQNGDVFAWSHDDMPRIDPEYSCYRLNIDPHFPSVRQKPQ
;
A
#
# COMPACT_ATOMS: atom_id res chain seq x y z
N MET A 1 -10.95 -15.77 -49.44
CA MET A 1 -10.66 -14.45 -48.82
C MET A 1 -10.14 -14.71 -47.42
N LYS A 2 -8.84 -14.53 -47.17
CA LYS A 2 -8.26 -14.67 -45.82
C LYS A 2 -8.50 -13.35 -45.09
N ARG A 3 -9.14 -13.44 -43.92
CA ARG A 3 -9.31 -12.34 -42.97
C ARG A 3 -7.91 -12.09 -42.40
N ILE A 4 -7.39 -10.88 -42.59
CA ILE A 4 -6.09 -10.49 -42.03
C ILE A 4 -6.33 -10.30 -40.54
N GLU A 5 -5.63 -11.08 -39.72
CA GLU A 5 -5.51 -10.86 -38.29
C GLU A 5 -4.64 -9.60 -38.15
N GLU A 6 -5.21 -8.52 -37.60
CA GLU A 6 -4.44 -7.33 -37.22
C GLU A 6 -3.56 -7.72 -36.02
N GLU A 7 -2.34 -8.15 -36.32
CA GLU A 7 -1.26 -8.28 -35.37
C GLU A 7 -0.82 -6.85 -34.96
N SER A 8 -1.21 -6.45 -33.75
CA SER A 8 -0.89 -5.13 -33.18
C SER A 8 0.54 -5.14 -32.64
N ASP A 9 1.50 -4.72 -33.46
CA ASP A 9 2.94 -4.57 -33.10
C ASP A 9 3.22 -3.27 -32.31
N GLY A 10 2.35 -2.92 -31.37
CA GLY A 10 2.55 -1.80 -30.44
C GLY A 10 3.11 -2.28 -29.10
N PRO A 11 3.88 -1.48 -28.36
CA PRO A 11 4.19 -1.83 -26.98
C PRO A 11 2.87 -1.91 -26.21
N GLU A 12 2.45 -3.13 -25.88
CA GLU A 12 1.33 -3.38 -25.00
C GLU A 12 1.55 -2.56 -23.72
N SER A 13 0.62 -1.65 -23.44
CA SER A 13 0.67 -0.85 -22.22
C SER A 13 0.69 -1.82 -21.04
N THR A 14 1.83 -1.94 -20.36
CA THR A 14 1.99 -2.82 -19.18
C THR A 14 1.20 -2.33 -17.96
N ILE A 15 0.46 -1.23 -18.10
CA ILE A 15 -0.38 -0.66 -17.06
C ILE A 15 -1.71 -1.41 -17.07
N GLU A 16 -1.86 -2.33 -16.12
CA GLU A 16 -3.12 -3.03 -15.85
C GLU A 16 -4.18 -2.04 -15.33
N GLU A 17 -5.43 -2.19 -15.80
CA GLU A 17 -6.57 -1.43 -15.29
C GLU A 17 -6.97 -1.94 -13.88
N LEU A 18 -7.24 -1.02 -12.96
CA LEU A 18 -7.54 -1.35 -11.56
C LEU A 18 -8.95 -0.91 -11.18
N VAL A 19 -9.65 -1.76 -10.42
CA VAL A 19 -10.96 -1.48 -9.85
C VAL A 19 -10.85 -1.14 -8.37
N ALA A 20 -11.44 -0.01 -7.99
CA ALA A 20 -11.58 0.43 -6.61
C ALA A 20 -12.71 -0.33 -5.90
N VAL A 21 -12.39 -0.98 -4.78
CA VAL A 21 -13.36 -1.71 -3.95
C VAL A 21 -13.22 -1.30 -2.49
N PRO A 22 -14.31 -0.92 -1.80
CA PRO A 22 -14.26 -0.65 -0.37
C PRO A 22 -13.97 -1.93 0.41
N LEU A 23 -13.00 -1.87 1.33
CA LEU A 23 -12.62 -3.01 2.14
C LEU A 23 -13.69 -3.34 3.17
N LYS A 24 -14.28 -2.33 3.80
CA LYS A 24 -15.37 -2.48 4.78
C LYS A 24 -16.57 -1.66 4.33
N GLU A 25 -17.76 -2.25 4.38
CA GLU A 25 -19.01 -1.54 4.00
C GLU A 25 -19.31 -0.37 4.94
N VAL A 26 -18.90 -0.49 6.21
CA VAL A 26 -19.09 0.53 7.26
C VAL A 26 -18.16 1.74 7.06
N GLU A 27 -17.03 1.55 6.38
CA GLU A 27 -16.01 2.59 6.17
C GLU A 27 -15.59 2.64 4.69
N PRO A 28 -16.44 3.21 3.81
CA PRO A 28 -16.23 3.18 2.37
C PRO A 28 -15.02 4.01 1.90
N THR A 29 -14.43 4.82 2.78
CA THR A 29 -13.20 5.58 2.52
C THR A 29 -11.96 4.69 2.46
N LYS A 30 -12.00 3.50 3.08
CA LYS A 30 -10.91 2.53 3.10
C LYS A 30 -10.99 1.62 1.88
N VAL A 31 -10.44 2.10 0.77
CA VAL A 31 -10.51 1.47 -0.55
C VAL A 31 -9.23 0.71 -0.87
N ILE A 32 -9.38 -0.47 -1.48
CA ILE A 32 -8.30 -1.21 -2.12
C ILE A 32 -8.47 -1.20 -3.63
N LEU A 33 -7.36 -1.28 -4.36
CA LEU A 33 -7.33 -1.40 -5.82
C LEU A 33 -7.02 -2.84 -6.19
N ILE A 34 -7.81 -3.42 -7.08
CA ILE A 34 -7.63 -4.80 -7.56
C ILE A 34 -7.56 -4.80 -9.07
N GLY A 35 -6.66 -5.61 -9.64
CA GLY A 35 -6.56 -5.83 -11.08
C GLY A 35 -7.91 -6.19 -11.71
N ASP A 36 -8.28 -5.48 -12.76
CA ASP A 36 -9.51 -5.77 -13.49
C ASP A 36 -9.40 -7.03 -14.34
N LEU A 37 -8.19 -7.36 -14.78
CA LEU A 37 -7.91 -8.54 -15.61
C LEU A 37 -7.89 -9.84 -14.79
N LEU A 38 -8.01 -9.77 -13.46
CA LEU A 38 -8.05 -10.96 -12.61
C LEU A 38 -9.35 -11.76 -12.84
N PRO A 39 -9.25 -13.09 -12.98
CA PRO A 39 -10.42 -13.96 -12.99
C PRO A 39 -11.32 -13.71 -11.77
N GLU A 40 -12.63 -13.75 -11.99
CA GLU A 40 -13.61 -13.41 -10.95
C GLU A 40 -13.47 -14.26 -9.68
N GLU A 41 -13.13 -15.54 -9.83
CA GLU A 41 -12.86 -16.44 -8.70
C GLU A 41 -11.68 -15.95 -7.84
N GLN A 42 -10.56 -15.60 -8.47
CA GLN A 42 -9.37 -15.08 -7.79
C GLN A 42 -9.63 -13.71 -7.17
N LYS A 43 -10.36 -12.84 -7.87
CA LYS A 43 -10.79 -11.53 -7.36
C LYS A 43 -11.61 -11.69 -6.09
N ASN A 44 -12.56 -12.64 -6.07
CA ASN A 44 -13.39 -12.93 -4.91
C ASN A 44 -12.63 -13.57 -3.75
N GLU A 45 -11.68 -14.46 -4.02
CA GLU A 45 -10.79 -15.03 -3.01
C GLU A 45 -9.92 -13.94 -2.37
N MET A 46 -9.28 -13.10 -3.18
CA MET A 46 -8.43 -12.01 -2.72
C MET A 46 -9.24 -10.98 -1.91
N LEU A 47 -10.43 -10.62 -2.37
CA LEU A 47 -11.35 -9.75 -1.62
C LEU A 47 -11.69 -10.33 -0.25
N ARG A 48 -12.03 -11.62 -0.18
CA ARG A 48 -12.33 -12.27 1.11
C ARG A 48 -11.12 -12.25 2.05
N PHE A 49 -9.94 -12.59 1.54
CA PHE A 49 -8.71 -12.58 2.32
C PHE A 49 -8.37 -11.19 2.86
N LEU A 50 -8.43 -10.16 2.00
CA LEU A 50 -8.13 -8.79 2.41
C LEU A 50 -9.16 -8.28 3.43
N LYS A 51 -10.46 -8.60 3.25
CA LYS A 51 -11.51 -8.23 4.20
C LYS A 51 -11.31 -8.86 5.57
N GLN A 52 -10.86 -10.11 5.63
CA GLN A 52 -10.56 -10.81 6.88
C GLN A 52 -9.38 -10.21 7.64
N ASN A 53 -8.42 -9.61 6.93
CA ASN A 53 -7.20 -9.02 7.50
C ASN A 53 -7.19 -7.49 7.45
N GLY A 54 -8.38 -6.86 7.44
CA GLY A 54 -8.49 -5.42 7.24
C GLY A 54 -7.95 -4.56 8.38
N ASP A 55 -7.65 -5.16 9.53
CA ASP A 55 -7.00 -4.58 10.70
C ASP A 55 -5.46 -4.57 10.61
N VAL A 56 -4.87 -5.34 9.70
CA VAL A 56 -3.41 -5.39 9.49
C VAL A 56 -2.90 -4.15 8.73
N PHE A 57 -3.77 -3.49 7.96
CA PHE A 57 -3.41 -2.32 7.18
C PHE A 57 -3.51 -1.05 8.01
N ALA A 58 -2.45 -0.22 7.96
CA ALA A 58 -2.49 1.13 8.48
C ALA A 58 -3.04 2.10 7.43
N TRP A 59 -4.24 2.63 7.65
CA TRP A 59 -4.89 3.60 6.75
C TRP A 59 -4.40 5.03 6.99
N SER A 60 -3.86 5.26 8.19
CA SER A 60 -3.28 6.51 8.64
C SER A 60 -2.10 6.22 9.57
N HIS A 61 -1.34 7.26 9.89
CA HIS A 61 -0.28 7.15 10.90
C HIS A 61 -0.80 6.75 12.28
N ASP A 62 -2.08 7.00 12.59
CA ASP A 62 -2.70 6.66 13.87
C ASP A 62 -3.00 5.16 13.98
N ASP A 63 -3.17 4.47 12.84
CA ASP A 63 -3.43 3.02 12.80
C ASP A 63 -2.15 2.19 12.98
N MET A 64 -0.96 2.79 12.85
CA MET A 64 0.29 2.09 13.10
C MET A 64 0.54 2.03 14.60
N PRO A 65 0.59 0.84 15.23
CA PRO A 65 1.06 0.74 16.60
C PRO A 65 2.52 1.20 16.62
N ARG A 66 2.77 2.37 17.22
CA ARG A 66 4.14 2.82 17.46
C ARG A 66 4.84 1.74 18.28
N ILE A 67 6.05 1.40 17.88
CA ILE A 67 6.90 0.59 18.75
C ILE A 67 7.20 1.48 19.96
N ASP A 68 6.95 0.94 21.14
CA ASP A 68 7.14 1.69 22.38
C ASP A 68 8.60 2.19 22.44
N PRO A 69 8.83 3.50 22.55
CA PRO A 69 10.15 4.11 22.66
C PRO A 69 11.05 3.46 23.71
N GLU A 70 10.48 2.88 24.77
CA GLU A 70 11.22 2.13 25.78
C GLU A 70 11.98 0.93 25.19
N TYR A 71 11.46 0.32 24.12
CA TYR A 71 12.02 -0.89 23.51
C TYR A 71 12.71 -0.66 22.16
N SER A 72 12.34 0.39 21.41
CA SER A 72 12.90 0.60 20.05
C SER A 72 13.63 1.91 19.83
N CYS A 73 13.77 2.77 20.84
CA CYS A 73 14.67 3.92 20.70
C CYS A 73 16.10 3.50 20.98
N TYR A 74 16.95 3.52 19.94
CA TYR A 74 18.38 3.60 20.13
C TYR A 74 18.70 4.94 20.80
N ARG A 75 19.05 4.89 22.10
CA ARG A 75 19.52 6.07 22.82
C ARG A 75 20.91 6.42 22.29
N LEU A 76 21.04 7.62 21.73
CA LEU A 76 22.37 8.18 21.47
C LEU A 76 23.10 8.30 22.81
N ASN A 77 24.35 7.84 22.86
CA ASN A 77 25.20 8.00 24.05
C ASN A 77 25.72 9.44 24.12
N ILE A 78 24.81 10.39 24.35
CA ILE A 78 25.10 11.81 24.49
C ILE A 78 24.87 12.23 25.93
N ASP A 79 25.74 13.10 26.44
CA ASP A 79 25.52 13.73 27.73
C ASP A 79 24.35 14.74 27.62
N PRO A 80 23.26 14.56 28.38
CA PRO A 80 22.11 15.47 28.33
C PRO A 80 22.44 16.89 28.83
N HIS A 81 23.58 17.10 29.49
CA HIS A 81 24.04 18.42 29.90
C HIS A 81 24.80 19.16 28.79
N PHE A 82 25.13 18.47 27.69
CA PHE A 82 25.83 19.10 26.58
C PHE A 82 24.87 19.96 25.75
N PRO A 83 25.21 21.22 25.44
CA PRO A 83 24.32 22.08 24.67
C PRO A 83 24.18 21.59 23.23
N SER A 84 22.97 21.73 22.66
CA SER A 84 22.71 21.41 21.26
C SER A 84 23.54 22.31 20.34
N VAL A 85 24.23 21.72 19.36
CA VAL A 85 25.00 22.44 18.35
C VAL A 85 24.23 22.45 17.03
N ARG A 86 24.03 23.64 16.44
CA ARG A 86 23.44 23.79 15.10
C ARG A 86 24.55 23.83 14.05
N GLN A 87 24.57 22.85 13.15
CA GLN A 87 25.52 22.82 12.04
C GLN A 87 25.23 24.01 11.09
N LYS A 88 26.29 24.70 10.65
CA LYS A 88 26.12 25.76 9.63
C LYS A 88 25.78 25.09 8.29
N PRO A 89 24.86 25.66 7.50
CA PRO A 89 24.63 25.17 6.14
C PRO A 89 25.94 25.23 5.36
N GLN A 90 26.18 24.19 4.54
CA GLN A 90 27.29 24.17 3.59
C GLN A 90 27.12 25.21 2.50
#